data_AF-A0A2N8BSE3-F1
#
_entry.id   AF-A0A2N8BSE3-F1
#
_cell.length_a   1.000
_cell.length_b   1.000
_cell.length_c   1.000
_cell.angle_alpha   90.00
_cell.angle_beta   90.00
_cell.angle_gamma   90.00
#
_symmetry.space_group_name_H-M   'P 1'
#
loop_
_entity.id
_entity.type
_entity.pdbx_description
1 polymer ?
#
loop_
_entity_poly.entity_id
_entity_poly.type
_entity_poly.pdbx_seq_one_letter_code
_entity_poly.pdbx_strand_id
1 'polypeptide(L)'
;SLVTITFSEAVTGFTNADLTIDNGTLSAVSSSDGGVTWTATLTPVNGITHSGNMITLDNTGIADLAGNPGAATTDSNTYAIDSQRPTATIVFADPTLAAGETSLVTFTFSEAVTGFTNADLTIPNGTLTAVSSSDGG
;
A
#
# COMPACT_ATOMS: atom_id res chain seq x y z
N SER A 1 7.83 -4.31 -2.87
CA SER A 1 9.15 -3.67 -2.70
C SER A 1 10.20 -4.68 -2.26
N LEU A 2 11.47 -4.52 -2.59
CA LEU A 2 12.54 -5.39 -2.08
C LEU A 2 12.80 -5.09 -0.60
N VAL A 3 12.90 -6.13 0.22
CA VAL A 3 13.30 -6.08 1.64
C VAL A 3 14.66 -6.77 1.77
N THR A 4 15.57 -6.13 2.49
CA THR A 4 16.91 -6.64 2.78
C THR A 4 17.07 -6.80 4.28
N ILE A 5 17.43 -8.00 4.72
CA ILE A 5 17.79 -8.33 6.10
C ILE A 5 19.28 -8.67 6.12
N THR A 6 20.02 -8.06 7.04
CA THR A 6 21.47 -8.27 7.17
C THR A 6 21.81 -8.68 8.59
N PHE A 7 22.48 -9.81 8.72
CA PHE A 7 23.07 -10.28 9.96
C PHE A 7 24.52 -9.80 10.07
N SER A 8 25.06 -9.74 11.28
CA SER A 8 26.48 -9.40 11.51
C SER A 8 27.44 -10.51 11.07
N GLU A 9 26.93 -11.72 10.87
CA GLU A 9 27.65 -12.89 10.39
C GLU A 9 26.68 -13.86 9.67
N ALA A 10 27.20 -14.94 9.12
CA ALA A 10 26.39 -15.93 8.43
C ALA A 10 25.53 -16.72 9.43
N VAL A 11 24.23 -16.84 9.13
CA VAL A 11 23.28 -17.59 9.97
C VAL A 11 22.65 -18.77 9.25
N THR A 12 22.13 -19.71 10.05
CA THR A 12 21.30 -20.84 9.65
C THR A 12 19.95 -20.78 10.37
N GLY A 13 18.97 -21.52 9.87
CA GLY A 13 17.64 -21.61 10.48
C GLY A 13 16.69 -20.47 10.09
N PHE A 14 17.19 -19.35 9.56
CA PHE A 14 16.34 -18.23 9.15
C PHE A 14 15.40 -18.58 7.99
N THR A 15 14.11 -18.34 8.21
CA THR A 15 13.03 -18.53 7.25
C THR A 15 11.97 -17.42 7.38
N ASN A 16 10.97 -17.43 6.49
CA ASN A 16 9.82 -16.53 6.63
C ASN A 16 8.99 -16.76 7.91
N ALA A 17 9.12 -17.92 8.57
CA ALA A 17 8.39 -18.20 9.81
C ALA A 17 8.89 -17.35 11.00
N ASP A 18 10.12 -16.85 10.90
CA ASP A 18 10.73 -15.97 11.90
C ASP A 18 10.33 -14.50 11.70
N LEU A 19 9.50 -14.19 10.70
CA LEU A 19 9.09 -12.83 10.35
C LEU A 19 7.60 -12.61 10.61
N THR A 20 7.29 -11.51 11.29
CA THR A 20 5.95 -10.92 11.34
C THR A 20 5.92 -9.67 10.47
N ILE A 21 4.94 -9.57 9.58
CA ILE A 21 4.83 -8.50 8.59
C ILE A 21 3.46 -7.84 8.72
N ASP A 22 3.44 -6.56 9.09
CA ASP A 22 2.19 -5.80 9.16
C ASP A 22 1.61 -5.51 7.78
N ASN A 23 0.34 -5.84 7.55
CA ASN A 23 -0.38 -5.50 6.33
C ASN A 23 0.34 -5.91 5.02
N GLY A 24 1.11 -7.01 5.05
CA GLY A 24 1.80 -7.51 3.87
C GLY A 24 2.27 -8.96 4.01
N THR A 25 2.86 -9.46 2.93
CA THR A 25 3.53 -10.77 2.87
C THR A 25 4.88 -10.62 2.19
N LEU A 26 5.84 -11.47 2.55
CA LEU A 26 7.11 -11.58 1.84
C LEU A 26 7.12 -12.82 0.94
N SER A 27 7.79 -12.72 -0.21
CA SER A 27 8.25 -13.90 -0.94
C SER A 27 9.19 -14.75 -0.07
N ALA A 28 9.53 -15.95 -0.56
CA ALA A 28 10.57 -16.76 0.09
C ALA A 28 11.85 -15.93 0.27
N VAL A 29 12.37 -15.92 1.51
CA VAL A 29 13.67 -15.31 1.79
C VAL A 29 14.77 -16.12 1.12
N SER A 30 15.76 -15.43 0.56
CA SER A 30 16.92 -16.08 -0.05
C SER A 30 18.20 -15.30 0.20
N SER A 31 19.30 -16.02 0.34
CA SER A 31 20.65 -15.47 0.48
C SER A 31 21.55 -15.99 -0.64
N SER A 32 22.43 -15.13 -1.14
CA SER A 32 23.46 -15.45 -2.13
C SER A 32 24.88 -15.37 -1.59
N ASP A 33 25.04 -15.02 -0.31
CA ASP A 33 26.33 -14.77 0.35
C ASP A 33 26.58 -15.71 1.54
N GLY A 34 25.88 -16.86 1.57
CA GLY A 34 26.08 -17.87 2.59
C GLY A 34 25.34 -17.60 3.90
N GLY A 35 24.35 -16.71 3.89
CA GLY A 35 23.46 -16.47 5.02
C GLY A 35 23.72 -15.17 5.78
N VAL A 36 24.50 -14.23 5.24
CA VAL A 36 24.74 -12.92 5.86
C VAL A 36 23.64 -11.94 5.45
N THR A 37 23.33 -11.88 4.15
CA THR A 37 22.30 -11.01 3.58
C THR A 37 21.19 -11.85 2.98
N TRP A 38 19.96 -11.52 3.36
CA TRP A 38 18.75 -12.15 2.88
C TRP A 38 17.84 -11.14 2.23
N THR A 39 17.23 -11.53 1.11
CA THR A 39 16.29 -10.67 0.38
C THR A 39 14.96 -11.38 0.14
N ALA A 40 13.90 -10.59 0.13
CA ALA A 40 12.55 -11.00 -0.25
C ALA A 40 11.76 -9.81 -0.82
N THR A 41 10.71 -10.10 -1.59
CA THR A 41 9.80 -9.06 -2.08
C THR A 41 8.57 -8.95 -1.20
N LEU A 42 8.32 -7.76 -0.67
CA LEU A 42 7.09 -7.38 0.03
C LEU A 42 5.97 -7.12 -0.95
N THR A 43 4.86 -7.82 -0.74
CA THR A 43 3.56 -7.59 -1.37
C THR A 43 2.60 -7.07 -0.29
N PRO A 44 2.11 -5.82 -0.40
CA PRO A 44 1.11 -5.29 0.52
C PRO A 44 -0.22 -6.04 0.43
N VAL A 45 -0.96 -6.08 1.54
CA VAL A 45 -2.38 -6.44 1.53
C VAL A 45 -3.15 -5.38 0.72
N ASN A 46 -4.08 -5.84 -0.10
CA ASN A 46 -4.90 -4.97 -0.95
C ASN A 46 -5.98 -4.24 -0.14
N GLY A 47 -6.32 -3.00 -0.54
CA GLY A 47 -7.40 -2.24 0.08
C GLY A 47 -7.06 -1.54 1.40
N ILE A 48 -5.78 -1.44 1.74
CA ILE A 48 -5.30 -0.85 2.99
C ILE A 48 -4.59 0.47 2.71
N THR A 49 -4.88 1.48 3.52
CA THR A 49 -4.08 2.70 3.63
C THR A 49 -3.64 2.82 5.09
N HIS A 50 -2.34 2.68 5.33
CA HIS A 50 -1.78 2.73 6.68
C HIS A 50 -0.34 3.22 6.65
N SER A 51 -0.02 4.20 7.49
CA SER A 51 1.35 4.66 7.72
C SER A 51 1.85 4.07 9.05
N GLY A 52 3.07 3.54 9.06
CA GLY A 52 3.66 2.98 10.28
C GLY A 52 3.62 1.45 10.38
N ASN A 53 3.48 0.74 9.26
CA ASN A 53 3.65 -0.71 9.23
C ASN A 53 5.10 -1.09 9.51
N MET A 54 5.32 -2.30 10.02
CA MET A 54 6.64 -2.78 10.40
C MET A 54 6.86 -4.25 10.05
N ILE A 55 8.13 -4.65 9.96
CA ILE A 55 8.55 -6.04 9.93
C ILE A 55 9.35 -6.31 11.20
N THR A 56 8.95 -7.34 11.93
CA THR A 56 9.64 -7.81 13.13
C THR A 56 10.22 -9.20 12.87
N LEU A 57 11.50 -9.34 13.15
CA LEU A 57 12.26 -10.59 13.10
C LEU A 57 12.37 -11.16 14.51
N ASP A 58 11.95 -12.41 14.70
CA ASP A 58 12.27 -13.21 15.88
C ASP A 58 13.62 -13.91 15.69
N ASN A 59 14.62 -13.56 16.50
CA ASN A 59 15.96 -14.13 16.35
C ASN A 59 16.12 -15.48 17.05
N THR A 60 15.12 -15.97 17.79
CA THR A 60 15.27 -17.17 18.65
C THR A 60 15.35 -18.49 17.86
N GLY A 61 14.84 -18.53 16.62
CA GLY A 61 14.95 -19.68 15.71
C GLY A 61 16.22 -19.70 14.86
N ILE A 62 17.05 -18.67 14.98
CA ILE A 62 18.20 -18.41 14.09
C ILE A 62 19.48 -18.68 14.87
N ALA A 63 20.48 -19.31 14.23
CA ALA A 63 21.77 -19.57 14.86
C ALA A 63 22.93 -19.20 13.93
N ASP A 64 24.06 -18.79 14.50
CA ASP A 64 25.31 -18.67 13.74
C ASP A 64 25.82 -20.04 13.26
N LEU A 65 26.92 -20.06 12.51
CA LEU A 65 27.52 -21.30 12.02
C LEU A 65 28.16 -22.17 13.12
N ALA A 66 28.41 -21.62 14.30
CA ALA A 66 28.87 -22.36 15.47
C ALA A 66 27.71 -22.97 16.28
N GLY A 67 26.46 -22.68 15.92
CA GLY A 67 25.25 -23.15 16.58
C GLY A 67 24.81 -22.31 17.79
N ASN A 68 25.34 -21.09 17.94
CA ASN A 68 24.87 -20.18 18.99
C ASN A 68 23.53 -19.55 18.54
N PRO A 69 22.45 -19.73 19.30
CA PRO A 69 21.15 -19.16 18.94
C PRO A 69 21.13 -17.64 19.16
N GLY A 70 20.39 -16.95 18.30
CA GLY A 70 19.99 -15.57 18.50
C GLY A 70 18.98 -15.42 19.63
N ALA A 71 18.70 -14.17 19.99
CA ALA A 71 17.75 -13.86 21.05
C ALA A 71 17.00 -12.56 20.75
N ALA A 72 15.83 -12.41 21.38
CA ALA A 72 14.95 -11.25 21.25
C ALA A 72 14.51 -10.98 19.80
N THR A 73 13.93 -9.81 19.57
CA THR A 73 13.43 -9.39 18.26
C THR A 73 14.24 -8.24 17.68
N THR A 74 14.24 -8.15 16.36
CA THR A 74 14.78 -7.02 15.61
C THR A 74 13.70 -6.43 14.72
N ASP A 75 13.73 -5.13 14.58
CA ASP A 75 12.62 -4.32 14.15
C ASP A 75 13.06 -3.45 12.96
N SER A 76 12.28 -3.44 11.87
CA SER A 76 12.62 -2.63 10.68
C SER A 76 12.36 -1.14 10.90
N ASN A 77 12.77 -0.30 9.95
CA ASN A 77 12.12 1.02 9.84
C ASN A 77 10.63 0.84 9.47
N THR A 78 9.82 1.87 9.74
CA THR A 78 8.42 1.85 9.33
C THR A 78 8.25 2.03 7.82
N TYR A 79 7.18 1.47 7.27
CA TYR A 79 6.74 1.71 5.89
C TYR A 79 5.26 2.06 5.81
N ALA A 80 4.90 2.77 4.75
CA ALA A 80 3.51 3.09 4.43
C ALA A 80 3.00 2.16 3.32
N ILE A 81 1.72 1.83 3.41
CA ILE A 81 0.98 1.15 2.34
C ILE A 81 -0.17 2.07 1.96
N ASP A 82 -0.35 2.24 0.66
CA ASP A 82 -1.55 2.80 0.07
C ASP A 82 -1.94 1.93 -1.13
N SER A 83 -2.80 0.95 -0.86
CA SER A 83 -3.34 0.00 -1.83
C SER A 83 -4.87 0.08 -1.93
N GLN A 84 -5.48 1.02 -1.20
CA GLN A 84 -6.89 1.35 -1.38
C GLN A 84 -7.08 2.00 -2.75
N ARG A 85 -8.23 1.74 -3.36
CA ARG A 85 -8.58 2.31 -4.67
C ARG A 85 -9.55 3.46 -4.45
N PRO A 86 -9.46 4.53 -5.26
CA PRO A 86 -10.42 5.61 -5.18
C PRO A 86 -11.79 5.08 -5.62
N THR A 87 -12.81 5.44 -4.86
CA THR A 87 -14.22 5.29 -5.20
C THR A 87 -14.83 6.66 -5.41
N ALA A 88 -15.95 6.75 -6.13
CA ALA A 88 -16.61 8.02 -6.39
C ALA A 88 -18.12 7.92 -6.16
N THR A 89 -18.71 9.00 -5.65
CA THR A 89 -20.16 9.22 -5.64
C THR A 89 -20.51 10.44 -6.48
N ILE A 90 -21.70 10.44 -7.06
CA ILE A 90 -22.21 11.53 -7.91
C ILE A 90 -23.56 11.96 -7.36
N VAL A 91 -23.72 13.26 -7.13
CA VAL A 91 -24.95 13.85 -6.61
C VAL A 91 -25.36 15.03 -7.47
N PHE A 92 -26.65 15.08 -7.81
CA PHE A 92 -27.28 16.24 -8.43
C PHE A 92 -27.93 17.07 -7.33
N ALA A 93 -27.72 18.38 -7.36
CA ALA A 93 -28.45 19.29 -6.48
C ALA A 93 -29.97 19.28 -6.78
N ASP A 94 -30.33 19.20 -8.06
CA ASP A 94 -31.67 18.94 -8.55
C ASP A 94 -31.67 17.78 -9.56
N PRO A 95 -32.26 16.63 -9.22
CA PRO A 95 -32.33 15.48 -10.12
C PRO A 95 -33.42 15.60 -11.19
N THR A 96 -34.29 16.63 -11.14
CA THR A 96 -35.46 16.80 -12.00
C THR A 96 -35.42 18.13 -12.75
N LEU A 97 -34.77 18.12 -13.92
CA LEU A 97 -34.58 19.32 -14.73
C LEU A 97 -35.68 19.50 -15.79
N ALA A 98 -36.26 20.69 -15.85
CA ALA A 98 -37.09 21.15 -16.96
C ALA A 98 -36.25 21.86 -18.04
N ALA A 99 -36.89 22.19 -19.17
CA ALA A 99 -36.22 22.83 -20.29
C ALA A 99 -35.63 24.20 -19.90
N GLY A 100 -34.31 24.35 -20.07
CA GLY A 100 -33.59 25.59 -19.78
C GLY A 100 -33.02 25.67 -18.35
N GLU A 101 -33.27 24.67 -17.51
CA GLU A 101 -32.72 24.61 -16.16
C GLU A 101 -31.32 23.97 -16.14
N THR A 102 -30.56 24.27 -15.08
CA THR A 102 -29.25 23.65 -14.81
C THR A 102 -29.21 23.16 -13.36
N SER A 103 -28.48 22.07 -13.12
CA SER A 103 -28.18 21.57 -11.77
C SER A 103 -26.68 21.51 -11.57
N LEU A 104 -26.24 21.81 -10.36
CA LEU A 104 -24.89 21.45 -9.94
C LEU A 104 -24.78 19.92 -9.86
N VAL A 105 -23.68 19.39 -10.36
CA VAL A 105 -23.31 17.97 -10.20
C VAL A 105 -22.04 17.94 -9.38
N THR A 106 -22.09 17.25 -8.23
CA THR A 106 -20.97 17.09 -7.32
C THR A 106 -20.44 15.66 -7.42
N PHE A 107 -19.15 15.55 -7.71
CA PHE A 107 -18.40 14.31 -7.65
C PHE A 107 -17.60 14.31 -6.35
N THR A 108 -17.65 13.22 -5.59
CA THR A 108 -16.87 13.07 -4.36
C THR A 108 -16.08 11.80 -4.46
N PHE A 109 -14.76 11.91 -4.40
CA PHE A 109 -13.86 10.77 -4.35
C PHE A 109 -13.53 10.39 -2.90
N SER A 110 -13.27 9.11 -2.63
CA SER A 110 -12.89 8.64 -1.30
C SER A 110 -11.47 9.05 -0.88
N GLU A 111 -10.67 9.49 -1.84
CA GLU A 111 -9.32 10.02 -1.68
C GLU A 111 -9.03 10.99 -2.83
N ALA A 112 -7.95 11.77 -2.71
CA ALA A 112 -7.56 12.67 -3.79
C ALA A 112 -7.23 11.87 -5.06
N VAL A 113 -7.85 12.26 -6.17
CA VAL A 113 -7.57 11.70 -7.50
C VAL A 113 -6.86 12.75 -8.34
N THR A 114 -6.14 12.32 -9.37
CA THR A 114 -5.54 13.24 -10.36
C THR A 114 -6.02 12.87 -11.76
N GLY A 115 -6.06 13.85 -12.66
CA GLY A 115 -6.42 13.63 -14.06
C GLY A 115 -7.91 13.46 -14.33
N PHE A 116 -8.79 13.70 -13.34
CA PHE A 116 -10.23 13.73 -13.57
C PHE A 116 -10.62 15.00 -14.35
N THR A 117 -11.21 14.81 -15.53
CA THR A 117 -11.62 15.88 -16.44
C THR A 117 -12.97 15.60 -17.07
N ASN A 118 -13.53 16.57 -17.79
CA ASN A 118 -14.76 16.36 -18.56
C ASN A 118 -14.61 15.28 -19.65
N ALA A 119 -13.39 14.93 -20.09
CA ALA A 119 -13.18 13.86 -21.08
C ALA A 119 -13.47 12.47 -20.50
N ASP A 120 -13.44 12.31 -19.18
CA ASP A 120 -13.77 11.07 -18.48
C ASP A 120 -15.28 10.89 -18.29
N LEU A 121 -16.07 11.90 -18.66
CA LEU A 121 -17.51 11.93 -18.49
C LEU A 121 -18.21 11.78 -19.83
N THR A 122 -19.18 10.87 -19.88
CA THR A 122 -20.15 10.80 -20.98
C THR A 122 -21.46 11.40 -20.52
N ILE A 123 -21.94 12.42 -21.23
CA ILE A 123 -23.17 13.15 -20.88
C ILE A 123 -24.17 13.02 -22.03
N PRO A 124 -24.97 11.94 -22.07
CA PRO A 124 -26.02 11.83 -23.07
C PRO A 124 -27.02 12.98 -22.92
N ASN A 125 -27.35 13.62 -24.04
CA ASN A 125 -28.42 14.64 -24.12
C ASN A 125 -28.22 15.85 -23.20
N GLY A 126 -26.98 16.17 -22.85
CA GLY A 126 -26.67 17.33 -22.01
C GLY A 126 -25.25 17.83 -22.21
N THR A 127 -24.89 18.87 -21.47
CA THR A 127 -23.53 19.40 -21.39
C THR A 127 -23.15 19.60 -19.93
N LEU A 128 -21.85 19.54 -19.64
CA LEU A 128 -21.29 19.97 -18.37
C LEU A 128 -20.37 21.16 -18.61
N THR A 129 -20.34 22.08 -17.65
CA THR A 129 -19.26 23.06 -17.57
C THR A 129 -17.96 22.36 -17.16
N ALA A 130 -16.84 23.10 -17.23
CA ALA A 130 -15.58 22.60 -16.72
C ALA A 130 -15.73 22.10 -15.28
N VAL A 131 -15.25 20.88 -15.01
CA VAL A 131 -15.13 20.39 -13.63
C VAL A 131 -14.09 21.24 -12.89
N SER A 132 -14.36 21.52 -11.62
CA SER A 132 -13.43 22.19 -10.73
C SER A 132 -13.32 21.44 -9.41
N SER A 133 -12.12 21.46 -8.85
CA SER A 133 -11.77 20.80 -7.59
C SER A 133 -11.63 21.85 -6.49
N SER A 134 -12.20 21.59 -5.32
CA SER A 134 -12.08 22.47 -4.15
C SER A 134 -10.98 22.04 -3.19
N ASP A 135 -10.47 20.81 -3.32
CA ASP A 135 -9.46 20.20 -2.44
C ASP A 135 -8.15 19.86 -3.17
N GLY A 136 -8.04 20.17 -4.46
CA GLY A 136 -6.77 20.16 -5.18
C GLY A 136 -6.34 18.81 -5.75
N GLY A 137 -7.25 17.82 -5.79
CA GLY A 137 -7.14 16.69 -6.72
C GLY A 137 -7.33 17.11 -8.17
#